data_AF-A0A815FZ88-F1
#
_entry.id   AF-A0A815FZ88-F1
#
_cell.length_a   1.000
_cell.length_b   1.000
_cell.length_c   1.000
_cell.angle_alpha   90.00
_cell.angle_beta   90.00
_cell.angle_gamma   90.00
#
_symmetry.space_group_name_H-M   'P 1'
#
loop_
_entity.id
_entity.type
_entity.pdbx_description
1 polymer ?
#
loop_
_entity_poly.entity_id
_entity_poly.type
_entity_poly.pdbx_seq_one_letter_code
_entity_poly.pdbx_strand_id
1 'polypeptide(L)'
;MTITWKNVSQAAKDLVKGLLTVDPSKRLTIKDLSRNAWLRGSSMSTMHDHLVTPNVLCQASRSLIVRAVNVTMRAFQKAGQFQLSSVIDGLLARRRYTKRSTDSCSSTSSSATTTTNLPDI
;
A
#
# COMPACT_ATOMS: atom_id res chain seq x y z
N MET A 1 20.29 -13.37 20.26
CA MET A 1 19.91 -11.96 19.99
C MET A 1 20.95 -11.33 19.08
N THR A 2 20.53 -10.73 17.97
CA THR A 2 21.40 -10.20 16.91
C THR A 2 22.39 -9.17 17.48
N ILE A 3 23.69 -9.48 17.38
CA ILE A 3 24.84 -8.67 17.80
C ILE A 3 24.82 -7.21 17.30
N THR A 4 24.04 -6.94 16.25
CA THR A 4 23.99 -5.67 15.53
C THR A 4 23.54 -4.46 16.36
N TRP A 5 22.69 -4.67 17.37
CA TRP A 5 22.10 -3.56 18.16
C TRP A 5 22.80 -3.30 19.50
N LYS A 6 23.83 -4.08 19.84
CA LYS A 6 24.49 -3.99 21.14
C LYS A 6 25.17 -2.63 21.35
N ASN A 7 25.82 -2.12 20.30
CA ASN A 7 26.65 -0.91 20.38
C ASN A 7 25.88 0.37 20.01
N VAL A 8 24.55 0.26 19.80
CA VAL A 8 23.71 1.40 19.45
C VAL A 8 23.14 2.03 20.71
N SER A 9 23.35 3.33 20.87
CA SER A 9 22.85 4.12 22.01
C SER A 9 21.33 3.96 22.21
N GLN A 10 20.89 3.99 23.46
CA GLN A 10 19.47 3.86 23.79
C GLN A 10 18.64 5.02 23.21
N ALA A 11 19.18 6.24 23.24
CA ALA A 11 18.56 7.41 22.62
C ALA A 11 18.27 7.23 21.12
N ALA A 12 19.19 6.62 20.36
CA ALA A 12 18.97 6.31 18.95
C ALA A 12 17.86 5.26 18.74
N LYS A 13 17.83 4.22 19.58
CA LYS A 13 16.80 3.17 19.51
C LYS A 13 15.41 3.75 19.76
N ASP A 14 15.28 4.60 20.78
CA ASP A 14 13.99 5.18 21.14
C ASP A 14 13.52 6.20 20.12
N LEU A 15 14.45 6.92 19.47
CA LEU A 15 14.15 7.75 18.32
C LEU A 15 13.54 6.95 17.16
N VAL A 16 14.19 5.86 16.75
CA VAL A 16 13.72 5.00 15.64
C VAL A 16 12.37 4.36 15.96
N LYS A 17 12.16 3.93 17.21
CA LYS A 17 10.84 3.42 17.67
C LYS A 17 9.75 4.48 17.53
N GLY A 18 10.03 5.73 17.92
CA GLY A 18 9.07 6.83 17.78
C GLY A 18 8.69 7.11 16.32
N LEU A 19 9.64 7.00 15.39
CA LEU A 19 9.41 7.17 13.96
C LEU A 19 8.63 6.01 13.32
N LEU A 20 8.91 4.77 13.75
CA LEU A 20 8.27 3.55 13.24
C LEU A 20 7.02 3.15 14.05
N THR A 21 6.50 4.03 14.91
CA THR A 21 5.28 3.75 15.68
C THR A 21 4.07 3.63 14.75
N VAL A 22 3.32 2.54 14.91
CA VAL A 22 2.14 2.21 14.08
C VAL A 22 1.01 3.22 14.32
N ASP A 23 0.74 3.53 15.58
CA ASP A 23 -0.29 4.50 15.98
C ASP A 23 0.14 5.93 15.59
N PRO A 24 -0.61 6.61 14.68
CA PRO A 24 -0.26 7.95 14.24
C PRO A 24 -0.30 8.99 15.36
N SER A 25 -1.13 8.79 16.39
CA SER A 25 -1.28 9.73 17.51
C SER A 25 -0.06 9.72 18.43
N LYS A 26 0.60 8.56 18.51
CA LYS A 26 1.83 8.35 19.31
C LYS A 26 3.09 8.48 18.47
N ARG A 27 2.96 8.62 17.14
CA ARG A 27 4.09 8.73 16.22
C ARG A 27 4.79 10.06 16.43
N LEU A 28 6.12 10.00 16.47
CA LEU A 28 6.96 11.17 16.68
C LEU A 28 6.74 12.20 15.55
N THR A 29 6.37 13.43 15.93
CA THR A 29 6.18 14.51 14.96
C THR A 29 7.51 15.17 14.58
N ILE A 30 7.54 15.88 13.44
CA ILE A 30 8.73 16.59 12.99
C ILE A 30 9.23 17.64 14.00
N LYS A 31 8.30 18.29 14.73
CA LYS A 31 8.62 19.28 15.76
C LYS A 31 9.33 18.62 16.94
N ASP A 32 8.86 17.45 17.37
CA ASP A 32 9.48 16.69 18.46
C ASP A 32 10.83 16.10 18.04
N LEU A 33 10.91 15.64 16.79
CA LEU A 33 12.15 15.16 16.19
C LEU A 33 13.25 16.23 16.21
N SER A 34 12.92 17.47 15.84
CA SER A 34 13.89 18.59 15.84
C SER A 34 14.45 18.92 17.24
N ARG A 35 13.67 18.66 18.29
CA ARG A 35 14.05 18.91 19.68
C ARG A 35 14.80 17.73 20.31
N ASN A 36 14.87 16.59 19.63
CA ASN A 36 15.42 15.36 20.18
C ASN A 36 16.93 15.51 20.50
N ALA A 37 17.33 15.08 21.70
CA ALA A 37 18.69 15.22 22.20
C ALA A 37 19.74 14.44 21.38
N TRP A 38 19.33 13.33 20.76
CA TRP A 38 20.20 12.54 19.89
C TRP A 38 20.54 13.28 18.59
N LEU A 39 19.57 13.99 18.00
CA LEU A 39 19.76 14.78 16.78
C LEU A 39 20.54 16.08 17.05
N ARG A 40 20.31 16.71 18.21
CA ARG A 40 20.98 17.95 18.62
C ARG A 40 22.43 17.77 19.06
N GLY A 41 22.95 16.54 19.08
CA GLY A 41 24.33 16.25 19.50
C GLY A 41 24.59 16.50 20.99
N SER A 42 23.55 16.66 21.81
CA SER A 42 23.71 16.97 23.24
C SER A 42 24.21 15.76 24.05
N SER A 43 24.12 14.55 23.50
CA SER A 43 24.75 13.36 24.05
C SER A 43 25.97 12.98 23.21
N MET A 44 26.97 13.86 23.19
CA MET A 44 28.27 13.54 22.62
C MET A 44 29.03 12.63 23.59
N SER A 45 28.58 11.40 23.76
CA SER A 45 29.45 10.34 24.26
C SER A 45 30.20 9.81 23.04
N THR A 46 31.31 10.49 22.74
CA THR A 46 32.41 9.97 21.92
C THR A 46 32.86 8.62 22.49
N MET A 47 32.21 7.55 22.06
CA MET A 47 32.82 6.23 22.06
C MET A 47 32.81 5.79 20.60
N HIS A 48 34.00 5.72 20.01
CA HIS A 48 34.26 5.22 18.66
C HIS A 48 33.99 3.72 18.60
N ASP A 49 32.83 3.28 19.07
CA ASP A 49 32.42 1.90 18.95
C ASP A 49 31.89 1.72 17.53
N HIS A 50 32.70 1.08 16.70
CA HIS A 50 32.52 0.95 15.28
C HIS A 50 31.10 0.42 15.01
N LEU A 51 30.21 1.30 14.53
CA LEU A 51 28.86 0.91 14.16
C LEU A 51 28.99 -0.29 13.23
N VAL A 52 28.22 -1.33 13.47
CA VAL A 52 28.25 -2.56 12.69
C VAL A 52 27.74 -2.36 11.25
N THR A 53 27.19 -1.19 10.92
CA THR A 53 26.61 -0.87 9.62
C THR A 53 27.55 -1.14 8.43
N PRO A 54 28.84 -0.73 8.42
CA PRO A 54 29.76 -1.05 7.34
C PRO A 54 29.97 -2.56 7.21
N ASN A 55 30.13 -3.27 8.34
CA ASN A 55 30.31 -4.72 8.36
C ASN A 55 29.07 -5.44 7.81
N VAL A 56 27.87 -5.06 8.26
CA VAL A 56 26.60 -5.64 7.78
C VAL A 56 26.37 -5.37 6.29
N LEU A 57 26.69 -4.16 5.80
CA LEU A 57 26.60 -3.82 4.37
C LEU A 57 27.66 -4.53 3.52
N CYS A 58 28.78 -4.96 4.11
CA CYS A 58 29.81 -5.75 3.43
C CYS A 58 29.50 -7.25 3.46
N GLN A 59 29.00 -7.77 4.59
CA GLN A 59 28.67 -9.18 4.80
C GLN A 59 27.39 -9.60 4.06
N ALA A 60 26.39 -8.73 4.05
CA ALA A 60 25.20 -8.90 3.22
C ALA A 60 25.40 -8.15 1.91
N SER A 61 25.03 -8.76 0.78
CA SER A 61 25.11 -8.08 -0.51
C SER A 61 24.29 -6.79 -0.49
N ARG A 62 24.92 -5.65 -0.83
CA ARG A 62 24.26 -4.34 -0.94
C ARG A 62 22.98 -4.42 -1.78
N SER A 63 22.99 -5.22 -2.86
CA SER A 63 21.82 -5.37 -3.73
C SER A 63 20.62 -6.01 -3.03
N LEU A 64 20.85 -6.93 -2.10
CA LEU A 64 19.78 -7.56 -1.32
C LEU A 64 19.14 -6.57 -0.34
N ILE A 65 19.96 -5.74 0.31
CA ILE A 65 19.48 -4.73 1.26
C ILE A 65 18.67 -3.66 0.52
N VAL A 66 19.19 -3.15 -0.60
CA VAL A 66 18.46 -2.18 -1.44
C VAL A 66 17.14 -2.77 -1.93
N ARG A 67 17.14 -4.03 -2.37
CA ARG A 67 15.90 -4.72 -2.77
C ARG A 67 14.92 -4.84 -1.62
N ALA A 68 15.36 -5.25 -0.43
CA ALA A 68 14.52 -5.39 0.75
C ALA A 68 13.86 -4.05 1.13
N VAL A 69 14.64 -2.97 1.19
CA VAL A 69 14.13 -1.62 1.49
C VAL A 69 13.10 -1.19 0.45
N ASN A 70 13.37 -1.39 -0.84
CA ASN A 70 12.44 -1.04 -1.91
C ASN A 70 11.11 -1.81 -1.82
N VAL A 71 11.17 -3.10 -1.51
CA VAL A 71 9.96 -3.93 -1.33
C VAL A 71 9.14 -3.42 -0.15
N THR A 72 9.78 -3.14 0.99
CA THR A 72 9.09 -2.62 2.19
C THR A 72 8.46 -1.26 1.95
N MET A 73 9.17 -0.35 1.27
CA MET A 73 8.65 0.99 0.95
C MET A 73 7.42 0.92 0.05
N ARG A 74 7.44 0.07 -1.00
CA ARG A 74 6.28 -0.14 -1.88
C ARG A 74 5.08 -0.71 -1.12
N ALA A 75 5.32 -1.70 -0.25
CA ALA A 75 4.27 -2.28 0.57
C ALA A 75 3.64 -1.25 1.52
N PHE A 76 4.47 -0.40 2.14
CA PHE A 76 4.00 0.68 3.02
C PHE A 76 3.16 1.72 2.27
N GLN A 77 3.62 2.17 1.09
CA GLN A 77 2.86 3.10 0.25
C GLN A 77 1.51 2.53 -0.18
N LYS A 78 1.46 1.25 -0.54
CA LYS A 78 0.22 0.56 -0.90
C LYS A 78 -0.76 0.46 0.28
N ALA A 79 -0.27 0.26 1.50
CA ALA A 79 -1.12 0.18 2.69
C ALA A 79 -1.66 1.55 3.14
N GLY A 80 -0.89 2.63 2.93
CA GLY A 80 -1.26 3.98 3.37
C GLY A 80 -2.17 4.76 2.41
N GLN A 81 -2.43 4.25 1.21
CA GLN A 81 -3.16 4.98 0.17
C GLN A 81 -4.37 4.18 -0.28
N PHE A 82 -5.54 4.51 0.25
CA PHE A 82 -6.80 4.23 -0.42
C PHE A 82 -6.95 5.25 -1.56
N GLN A 83 -6.32 4.96 -2.70
CA GLN A 83 -6.57 5.75 -3.91
C GLN A 83 -7.91 5.33 -4.48
N LEU A 84 -8.86 6.26 -4.57
CA LEU A 84 -10.08 6.05 -5.33
C LEU A 84 -9.67 5.85 -6.80
N SER A 85 -9.85 4.64 -7.33
CA SER A 85 -9.75 4.39 -8.75
C SER A 85 -10.87 5.12 -9.48
N SER A 86 -10.62 5.54 -10.72
CA SER A 86 -11.66 6.18 -11.54
C SER A 86 -12.90 5.28 -11.63
N VAL A 87 -14.09 5.89 -11.54
CA VAL A 87 -15.36 5.14 -11.52
C VAL A 87 -15.49 4.25 -12.76
N ILE A 88 -14.97 4.69 -13.91
CA ILE A 88 -14.96 3.94 -15.18
C ILE A 88 -14.12 2.65 -15.14
N ASP A 89 -13.07 2.60 -14.32
CA ASP A 89 -12.17 1.46 -14.21
C ASP A 89 -12.76 0.34 -13.33
N GLY A 90 -13.83 0.65 -12.60
CA GLY A 90 -14.56 -0.29 -11.78
C GLY A 90 -15.26 -1.36 -12.62
N LEU A 91 -15.19 -2.62 -12.16
CA LEU A 91 -15.88 -3.76 -12.79
C LEU A 91 -17.38 -3.50 -13.00
N LEU A 92 -18.02 -2.78 -12.07
CA LEU A 92 -19.44 -2.41 -12.16
C LEU A 92 -19.71 -1.39 -13.28
N ALA A 93 -18.86 -0.37 -13.42
CA ALA A 93 -19.01 0.63 -14.48
C ALA A 93 -18.78 0.00 -15.86
N ARG A 94 -17.81 -0.91 -15.98
CA ARG A 94 -17.59 -1.72 -17.19
C ARG A 94 -18.82 -2.53 -17.59
N ARG A 95 -19.48 -3.18 -16.61
CA ARG A 95 -20.76 -3.90 -16.83
C ARG A 95 -21.90 -2.97 -17.26
N ARG A 96 -21.97 -1.75 -16.72
CA ARG A 96 -22.99 -0.75 -17.10
C ARG A 96 -22.77 -0.24 -18.53
N TYR A 97 -21.52 -0.06 -18.95
CA TYR A 97 -21.20 0.38 -20.31
C TYR A 97 -21.66 -0.62 -21.38
N THR A 98 -21.58 -1.94 -21.09
CA THR A 98 -22.05 -2.99 -22.01
C THR A 98 -23.57 -3.16 -22.03
N LYS A 99 -24.32 -2.48 -21.16
CA LYS A 99 -25.79 -2.61 -21.07
C LYS A 99 -26.54 -1.43 -21.69
N ARG A 100 -25.97 -0.82 -22.73
CA ARG A 100 -26.62 0.26 -23.47
C ARG A 100 -26.55 -0.04 -24.97
N SER A 101 -27.56 -0.76 -25.46
CA SER A 101 -28.23 -0.54 -26.75
C SER A 101 -28.98 -1.80 -27.19
N THR A 102 -30.26 -1.88 -26.86
CA THR A 102 -31.33 -2.39 -27.74
C THR A 102 -32.68 -1.86 -27.22
N ASP A 103 -32.82 -0.53 -27.14
CA ASP A 103 -34.14 0.09 -27.17
C ASP A 103 -34.52 0.30 -28.64
N SER A 104 -34.94 -0.78 -29.30
CA SER A 104 -35.81 -0.69 -30.47
C SER A 104 -37.19 -1.11 -30.01
N CYS A 105 -37.95 -0.13 -29.54
CA CYS A 105 -39.39 -0.24 -29.41
C CYS A 105 -40.00 -0.33 -30.81
N SER A 106 -40.20 -1.55 -31.31
CA SER A 106 -41.07 -1.80 -32.46
C SER A 106 -42.36 -2.43 -31.97
N SER A 107 -43.29 -1.58 -31.57
CA SER A 107 -44.71 -1.91 -31.48
C SER A 107 -45.23 -2.16 -32.89
N THR A 108 -45.47 -3.43 -33.26
CA THR A 108 -46.25 -3.75 -34.46
C THR A 108 -47.24 -4.86 -34.15
N SER A 109 -48.48 -4.44 -34.02
CA SER A 109 -49.71 -5.23 -34.13
C SER A 109 -49.73 -6.08 -35.41
N SER A 110 -50.24 -7.32 -35.36
CA SER A 110 -51.16 -7.89 -36.37
C SER A 110 -51.56 -9.32 -36.03
N SER A 111 -52.87 -9.53 -35.94
CA SER A 111 -53.59 -10.80 -35.78
C SER A 111 -53.61 -11.66 -37.05
N ALA A 112 -54.00 -12.93 -36.84
CA ALA A 112 -54.76 -13.84 -37.72
C ALA A 112 -54.01 -15.13 -38.10
N THR A 113 -54.19 -16.16 -37.27
CA THR A 113 -53.94 -17.56 -37.65
C THR A 113 -55.21 -18.16 -38.24
N THR A 114 -55.25 -18.28 -39.55
CA THR A 114 -56.14 -19.21 -40.26
C THR A 114 -55.27 -20.20 -41.01
N THR A 115 -55.24 -21.46 -40.59
CA THR A 115 -55.04 -22.61 -41.48
C THR A 115 -55.67 -23.84 -40.83
N THR A 116 -56.84 -24.15 -41.38
CA THR A 116 -57.57 -25.41 -41.47
C THR A 116 -56.74 -26.69 -41.31
N ASN A 117 -57.21 -27.65 -40.51
CA ASN A 117 -57.15 -29.10 -40.77
C ASN A 117 -57.99 -29.87 -39.75
N LEU A 118 -59.17 -30.36 -40.15
CA LEU A 118 -59.83 -31.56 -39.63
C LEU A 118 -60.58 -32.20 -40.81
N PRO A 119 -60.53 -33.53 -40.97
CA PRO A 119 -61.52 -34.35 -40.27
C PRO A 119 -60.97 -35.67 -39.72
N ASP A 120 -61.52 -36.14 -38.61
CA ASP A 120 -61.61 -37.56 -38.30
C ASP A 120 -62.92 -37.84 -37.54
N ILE A 121 -63.69 -38.78 -38.09
CA ILE A 121 -64.98 -39.39 -37.67
C ILE A 121 -66.26 -38.60 -37.97
#